data_AF-A0A1E7GAL8-F1
#
_entry.id   AF-A0A1E7GAL8-F1
#
_cell.length_a   1.000
_cell.length_b   1.000
_cell.length_c   1.000
_cell.angle_alpha   90.00
_cell.angle_beta   90.00
_cell.angle_gamma   90.00
#
_symmetry.space_group_name_H-M   'P 1'
#
loop_
_entity.id
_entity.type
_entity.pdbx_description
1 polymer ?
#
loop_
_entity_poly.entity_id
_entity_poly.type
_entity_poly.pdbx_seq_one_letter_code
_entity_poly.pdbx_strand_id
1 'polypeptide(L)'
;MVDESGSAVEIAHITDKAPIIMGSNEYEMIELFRKINVNRPVALTLACLAKGREISSQSIEMISGLRQPEVSISMRYLRENNWIDVREEKKSRGKGRPIKLYRLTVPMDQIISKIEEEIIAESRLALRNIELLKQIA
;
A
#
# COMPACT_ATOMS: atom_id res chain seq x y z
N MET A 1 -26.82 41.04 31.79
CA MET A 1 -27.57 39.76 31.77
C MET A 1 -27.27 39.14 30.44
N VAL A 2 -26.53 38.03 30.44
CA VAL A 2 -26.05 37.35 29.25
C VAL A 2 -27.03 36.23 28.90
N ASP A 3 -27.50 36.20 27.67
CA ASP A 3 -27.96 35.00 26.97
C ASP A 3 -28.02 35.25 25.45
N GLU A 4 -26.85 35.42 24.84
CA GLU A 4 -26.66 35.00 23.45
C GLU A 4 -26.67 33.47 23.41
N SER A 5 -27.76 32.87 22.93
CA SER A 5 -27.79 31.47 22.48
C SER A 5 -27.96 31.45 20.98
N GLY A 6 -26.92 31.91 20.28
CA GLY A 6 -26.77 31.70 18.85
C GLY A 6 -26.57 30.21 18.56
N SER A 7 -27.36 29.71 17.62
CA SER A 7 -27.29 28.40 16.99
C SER A 7 -25.86 28.00 16.58
N ALA A 8 -25.46 26.76 16.89
CA ALA A 8 -24.40 26.06 16.19
C ALA A 8 -24.68 24.55 16.20
N VAL A 9 -25.58 24.15 15.31
CA VAL A 9 -25.53 22.83 14.66
C VAL A 9 -24.34 22.85 13.68
N GLU A 10 -23.72 21.69 13.46
CA GLU A 10 -22.58 21.38 12.56
C GLU A 10 -21.16 21.73 13.10
N ILE A 11 -20.12 20.91 12.93
CA ILE A 11 -19.77 20.08 11.77
C ILE A 11 -19.17 18.75 12.25
N ALA A 12 -19.78 17.64 11.82
CA ALA A 12 -19.13 16.35 11.79
C ALA A 12 -17.99 16.40 10.77
N HIS A 13 -16.73 16.32 11.20
CA HIS A 13 -15.64 15.91 10.31
C HIS A 13 -15.71 14.39 10.10
N ILE A 14 -16.80 13.97 9.47
CA ILE A 14 -16.79 12.77 8.64
C ILE A 14 -16.09 13.23 7.38
N THR A 15 -14.81 12.89 7.22
CA THR A 15 -14.19 12.91 5.89
C THR A 15 -15.07 12.08 4.98
N ASP A 16 -15.77 12.77 4.09
CA ASP A 16 -16.60 12.22 3.03
C ASP A 16 -15.71 11.52 1.99
N LYS A 17 -15.18 10.36 2.36
CA LYS A 17 -14.57 9.41 1.44
C LYS A 17 -15.19 8.07 1.72
N ALA A 18 -15.99 7.59 0.77
CA ALA A 18 -16.48 6.22 0.75
C ALA A 18 -15.34 5.26 1.14
N PRO A 19 -15.62 4.25 1.99
CA PRO A 19 -14.60 3.32 2.45
C PRO A 19 -13.85 2.74 1.25
N ILE A 20 -12.52 2.75 1.32
CA ILE A 20 -11.69 2.06 0.33
C ILE A 20 -11.99 0.57 0.48
N ILE A 21 -12.55 -0.05 -0.56
CA ILE A 21 -12.88 -1.47 -0.60
C ILE A 21 -12.21 -2.05 -1.84
N MET A 22 -11.70 -3.29 -1.76
CA MET A 22 -11.23 -4.03 -2.92
C MET A 22 -12.42 -4.51 -3.75
N GLY A 23 -12.41 -4.21 -5.05
CA GLY A 23 -13.30 -4.77 -6.05
C GLY A 23 -12.60 -5.87 -6.83
N SER A 24 -13.27 -6.38 -7.87
CA SER A 24 -12.78 -7.50 -8.68
C SER A 24 -11.38 -7.28 -9.26
N ASN A 25 -11.10 -6.07 -9.75
CA ASN A 25 -9.80 -5.74 -10.34
C ASN A 25 -8.66 -5.80 -9.32
N GLU A 26 -8.89 -5.34 -8.09
CA GLU A 26 -7.88 -5.41 -7.02
C GLU A 26 -7.61 -6.85 -6.58
N TYR A 27 -8.65 -7.69 -6.51
CA TYR A 27 -8.50 -9.12 -6.23
C TYR A 27 -7.75 -9.86 -7.35
N GLU A 28 -8.07 -9.56 -8.61
CA GLU A 28 -7.35 -10.11 -9.76
C GLU A 28 -5.88 -9.69 -9.75
N MET A 29 -5.59 -8.41 -9.46
CA MET A 29 -4.23 -7.90 -9.29
C MET A 29 -3.46 -8.67 -8.22
N ILE A 30 -4.06 -8.97 -7.06
CA ILE A 30 -3.43 -9.76 -6.00
C ILE A 30 -3.05 -11.15 -6.50
N GLU A 31 -3.97 -11.83 -7.19
CA GLU A 31 -3.71 -13.18 -7.71
C GLU A 31 -2.65 -13.19 -8.79
N LEU A 32 -2.61 -12.17 -9.66
CA LEU A 32 -1.56 -12.01 -10.67
C LEU A 32 -0.19 -11.74 -10.04
N PHE A 33 -0.11 -10.83 -9.06
CA PHE A 33 1.14 -10.57 -8.32
C PHE A 33 1.68 -11.84 -7.67
N ARG A 34 0.82 -12.65 -7.05
CA ARG A 34 1.22 -13.93 -6.44
C ARG A 34 1.75 -14.93 -7.47
N LYS A 35 1.14 -14.99 -8.66
CA LYS A 35 1.60 -15.88 -9.75
C LYS A 35 2.99 -15.51 -10.28
N ILE A 36 3.37 -14.24 -10.21
CA ILE A 36 4.72 -13.77 -10.54
C ILE A 36 5.65 -13.69 -9.31
N ASN A 37 5.32 -14.42 -8.24
CA ASN A 37 6.09 -14.54 -7.00
C ASN A 37 6.29 -13.24 -6.20
N VAL A 38 5.51 -12.19 -6.45
CA VAL A 38 5.46 -11.05 -5.53
C VAL A 38 4.84 -11.51 -4.22
N ASN A 39 5.54 -11.24 -3.11
CA ASN A 39 5.11 -11.74 -1.81
C ASN A 39 3.72 -11.20 -1.41
N ARG A 40 2.97 -12.02 -0.68
CA ARG A 40 1.56 -11.74 -0.33
C ARG A 40 1.36 -10.37 0.35
N PRO A 41 2.15 -9.98 1.38
CA PRO A 41 1.99 -8.66 2.00
C PRO A 41 2.15 -7.49 1.03
N VAL A 42 3.16 -7.53 0.14
CA VAL A 42 3.40 -6.48 -0.86
C VAL A 42 2.27 -6.45 -1.88
N ALA A 43 1.84 -7.62 -2.41
CA ALA A 43 0.73 -7.71 -3.36
C ALA A 43 -0.57 -7.09 -2.82
N LEU A 44 -0.95 -7.45 -1.59
CA LEU A 44 -2.12 -6.91 -0.90
C LEU A 44 -2.01 -5.40 -0.65
N THR A 45 -0.83 -4.93 -0.27
CA THR A 45 -0.59 -3.51 0.00
C THR A 45 -0.65 -2.68 -1.28
N LEU A 46 -0.06 -3.16 -2.39
CA LEU A 46 -0.16 -2.52 -3.70
C LEU A 46 -1.62 -2.45 -4.18
N ALA A 47 -2.39 -3.53 -4.02
CA ALA A 47 -3.80 -3.54 -4.38
C ALA A 47 -4.64 -2.54 -3.57
N CYS A 48 -4.38 -2.39 -2.26
CA CYS A 48 -5.00 -1.34 -1.44
C CYS A 48 -4.70 0.08 -1.95
N LEU A 49 -3.50 0.28 -2.48
CA LEU A 49 -3.01 1.59 -2.94
C LEU A 49 -3.38 1.89 -4.41
N ALA A 50 -3.81 0.88 -5.18
CA ALA A 50 -4.05 0.97 -6.62
C ALA A 50 -5.06 2.07 -7.03
N LYS A 51 -6.01 2.40 -6.16
CA LYS A 51 -7.01 3.46 -6.41
C LYS A 51 -6.45 4.88 -6.30
N GLY A 52 -5.16 5.04 -5.98
CA GLY A 52 -4.45 6.34 -5.94
C GLY A 52 -4.88 7.28 -4.82
N ARG A 53 -5.73 6.83 -3.89
CA ARG A 53 -6.17 7.61 -2.73
C ARG A 53 -5.21 7.39 -1.56
N GLU A 54 -5.07 8.42 -0.72
CA GLU A 54 -4.43 8.24 0.58
C GLU A 54 -5.18 7.19 1.42
N ILE A 55 -4.44 6.29 2.04
CA ILE A 55 -4.97 5.23 2.89
C ILE A 55 -4.13 5.10 4.17
N SER A 56 -4.78 4.83 5.31
CA SER A 56 -4.09 4.63 6.58
C SER A 56 -3.58 3.19 6.74
N SER A 57 -2.58 2.97 7.61
CA SER A 57 -2.17 1.60 7.99
C SER A 57 -3.36 0.78 8.50
N GLN A 58 -4.21 1.38 9.34
CA GLN A 58 -5.38 0.69 9.91
C GLN A 58 -6.39 0.28 8.83
N SER A 59 -6.61 1.13 7.83
CA SER A 59 -7.47 0.81 6.69
C SER A 59 -6.88 -0.34 5.87
N ILE A 60 -5.57 -0.34 5.63
CA ILE A 60 -4.90 -1.45 4.94
C ILE A 60 -5.09 -2.75 5.71
N GLU A 61 -4.87 -2.76 7.03
CA GLU A 61 -5.07 -3.95 7.86
C GLU A 61 -6.51 -4.49 7.73
N MET A 62 -7.50 -3.59 7.81
CA MET A 62 -8.91 -3.94 7.70
C MET A 62 -9.29 -4.52 6.33
N ILE A 63 -8.79 -3.94 5.24
CA ILE A 63 -9.16 -4.33 3.87
C ILE A 63 -8.42 -5.59 3.43
N SER A 64 -7.13 -5.69 3.76
CA SER A 64 -6.25 -6.77 3.30
C SER A 64 -6.20 -7.98 4.24
N GLY A 65 -6.63 -7.82 5.49
CA GLY A 65 -6.45 -8.80 6.55
C GLY A 65 -4.99 -8.98 7.01
N LEU A 66 -4.07 -8.12 6.54
CA LEU A 66 -2.70 -8.08 7.05
C LEU A 66 -2.68 -7.52 8.47
N ARG A 67 -1.72 -7.99 9.27
CA ARG A 67 -1.42 -7.37 10.57
C ARG A 67 -0.35 -6.29 10.42
N GLN A 68 -0.31 -5.37 11.38
CA GLN A 68 0.65 -4.26 11.41
C GLN A 68 2.11 -4.63 11.08
N PRO A 69 2.70 -5.77 11.54
CA PRO A 69 4.06 -6.14 11.15
C PRO A 69 4.21 -6.34 9.63
N GLU A 70 3.25 -7.01 8.99
CA GLU A 70 3.25 -7.28 7.55
C GLU A 70 3.04 -5.98 6.75
N VAL A 71 2.14 -5.11 7.22
CA VAL A 71 1.93 -3.78 6.63
C VAL A 71 3.20 -2.95 6.72
N SER A 72 3.89 -2.98 7.87
CA SER A 72 5.13 -2.22 8.06
C SER A 72 6.27 -2.72 7.15
N ILE A 73 6.39 -4.02 6.94
CA ILE A 73 7.37 -4.61 6.01
C ILE A 73 7.06 -4.15 4.58
N SER A 74 5.79 -4.23 4.17
CA SER A 74 5.36 -3.82 2.84
C SER A 74 5.61 -2.33 2.60
N MET A 75 5.24 -1.48 3.56
CA MET A 75 5.48 -0.03 3.48
C MET A 75 6.96 0.32 3.47
N ARG A 76 7.81 -0.46 4.14
CA ARG A 76 9.25 -0.27 4.07
C ARG A 76 9.77 -0.57 2.67
N TYR A 77 9.41 -1.73 2.10
CA TYR A 77 9.80 -2.11 0.74
C TYR A 77 9.35 -1.08 -0.30
N LEU A 78 8.07 -0.66 -0.23
CA LEU A 78 7.53 0.36 -1.15
C LEU A 78 8.26 1.71 -1.02
N ARG A 79 8.67 2.09 0.19
CA ARG A 79 9.42 3.33 0.43
C ARG A 79 10.86 3.23 -0.07
N GLU A 80 11.53 2.09 0.15
CA GLU A 80 12.90 1.85 -0.34
C GLU A 80 12.95 1.91 -1.88
N ASN A 81 11.85 1.58 -2.55
CA ASN A 81 11.68 1.74 -4.00
C ASN A 81 11.16 3.12 -4.44
N ASN A 82 10.96 4.06 -3.50
CA ASN A 82 10.39 5.39 -3.75
C ASN A 82 8.99 5.39 -4.41
N TRP A 83 8.20 4.33 -4.19
CA TRP A 83 6.87 4.19 -4.80
C TRP A 83 5.74 4.80 -3.97
N ILE A 84 6.02 5.17 -2.71
CA ILE A 84 5.03 5.76 -1.81
C ILE A 84 5.54 7.02 -1.12
N ASP A 85 4.58 7.88 -0.77
CA ASP A 85 4.75 9.00 0.15
C ASP A 85 4.03 8.71 1.47
N VAL A 86 4.50 9.31 2.56
CA VAL A 86 3.96 9.14 3.91
C VAL A 86 3.68 10.50 4.53
N ARG A 87 2.40 10.80 4.72
CA ARG A 87 1.95 11.99 5.46
C ARG A 87 1.57 11.58 6.88
N GLU A 88 1.96 12.39 7.86
CA GLU A 88 1.48 12.25 9.24
C GLU A 88 0.35 13.24 9.51
N GLU A 89 -0.76 12.73 10.00
CA GLU A 89 -1.91 13.53 10.40
C GLU A 89 -2.05 13.55 11.92
N LYS A 90 -2.07 14.75 12.49
CA LYS A 90 -2.33 14.95 13.92
C LYS A 90 -3.78 14.59 14.20
N LYS A 91 -4.02 13.84 15.28
CA LYS A 91 -5.39 13.59 15.74
C LYS A 91 -6.04 14.91 16.15
N SER A 92 -7.32 15.06 15.81
CA SER A 92 -8.12 16.30 15.97
C SER A 92 -8.17 16.87 17.39
N ARG A 93 -7.80 16.07 18.41
CA ARG A 93 -7.74 16.49 19.83
C ARG A 93 -6.32 16.55 20.40
N GLY A 94 -5.28 16.50 19.58
CA GLY A 94 -3.87 16.60 19.98
C GLY A 94 -3.32 15.48 20.86
N LYS A 95 -4.16 14.49 21.25
CA LYS A 95 -3.75 13.34 22.08
C LYS A 95 -3.58 12.08 21.23
N GLY A 96 -2.46 11.39 21.44
CA GLY A 96 -2.13 10.11 20.81
C GLY A 96 -1.07 10.19 19.72
N ARG A 97 -0.68 9.04 19.18
CA ARG A 97 0.29 8.96 18.09
C ARG A 97 -0.34 9.51 16.78
N PRO A 98 0.43 10.27 15.98
CA PRO A 98 0.00 10.67 14.63
C PRO A 98 -0.42 9.46 13.79
N ILE A 99 -1.37 9.68 12.88
CA ILE A 99 -1.82 8.66 11.92
C ILE A 99 -0.98 8.79 10.67
N LYS A 100 -0.41 7.68 10.19
CA LYS A 100 0.29 7.63 8.92
C LYS A 100 -0.68 7.36 7.79
N LEU A 101 -0.60 8.19 6.76
CA LEU A 101 -1.36 8.09 5.52
C LEU A 101 -0.38 7.86 4.37
N TYR A 102 -0.68 6.87 3.54
CA TYR A 102 0.16 6.41 2.45
C TYR A 102 -0.54 6.62 1.13
N ARG A 103 0.21 6.97 0.09
CA ARG A 103 -0.26 7.03 -1.30
C ARG A 103 0.86 6.62 -2.23
N LEU A 104 0.52 6.11 -3.41
CA LEU A 104 1.50 5.94 -4.47
C LEU A 104 1.98 7.31 -4.97
N THR A 105 3.28 7.43 -5.17
CA THR A 105 3.92 8.59 -5.84
C THR A 105 4.13 8.34 -7.32
N VAL A 106 4.13 7.08 -7.73
CA VAL A 106 4.32 6.64 -9.10
C VAL A 106 3.07 5.86 -9.59
N PRO A 107 2.75 5.91 -10.89
CA PRO A 107 1.70 5.10 -11.47
C PRO A 107 1.92 3.59 -11.28
N MET A 108 0.83 2.82 -11.14
CA MET A 108 0.89 1.36 -10.90
C MET A 108 1.56 0.60 -12.06
N ASP A 109 1.34 1.04 -13.30
CA ASP A 109 2.01 0.48 -14.49
C ASP A 109 3.52 0.62 -14.43
N GLN A 110 4.06 1.74 -13.91
CA GLN A 110 5.50 1.90 -13.72
C GLN A 110 6.05 0.97 -12.63
N ILE A 111 5.28 0.73 -11.56
CA ILE A 111 5.63 -0.25 -10.53
C ILE A 111 5.71 -1.65 -11.15
N ILE A 112 4.72 -2.01 -11.96
CA ILE A 112 4.67 -3.30 -12.65
C ILE A 112 5.86 -3.46 -13.59
N SER A 113 6.18 -2.43 -14.39
CA SER A 113 7.38 -2.45 -15.25
C SER A 113 8.66 -2.64 -14.44
N LYS A 114 8.75 -2.04 -13.25
CA LYS A 114 9.94 -2.23 -12.42
C LYS A 114 10.07 -3.65 -11.88
N ILE A 115 8.95 -4.25 -11.45
CA ILE A 115 8.88 -5.65 -11.03
C ILE A 115 9.23 -6.58 -12.20
N GLU A 116 8.76 -6.28 -13.42
CA GLU A 116 9.11 -7.04 -14.62
C GLU A 116 10.62 -7.03 -14.89
N GLU A 117 11.27 -5.86 -14.81
CA GLU A 117 12.73 -5.74 -14.94
C GLU A 117 13.49 -6.62 -13.92
N GLU A 118 13.05 -6.60 -12.66
CA GLU A 118 13.63 -7.40 -11.58
C GLU A 118 13.50 -8.90 -11.86
N ILE A 119 12.30 -9.36 -12.24
CA ILE A 119 12.04 -10.77 -12.57
C ILE A 119 12.92 -11.23 -13.74
N ILE A 120 13.05 -10.40 -14.78
CA ILE A 120 13.89 -10.72 -15.95
C ILE A 120 15.36 -10.83 -15.52
N ALA A 121 15.85 -9.90 -14.70
CA ALA A 121 17.23 -9.90 -14.21
C ALA A 121 17.52 -11.15 -13.36
N GLU A 122 16.65 -11.48 -12.40
CA GLU A 122 16.77 -12.68 -11.56
C GLU A 122 16.71 -13.96 -12.40
N SER A 123 15.79 -14.05 -13.35
CA SER A 123 15.66 -15.20 -14.25
C SER A 123 16.92 -15.41 -15.09
N ARG A 124 17.54 -14.33 -15.59
CA ARG A 124 18.81 -14.41 -16.34
C ARG A 124 19.94 -14.96 -15.46
N LEU A 125 20.04 -14.51 -14.21
CA LEU A 125 21.03 -15.02 -13.26
C LEU A 125 20.81 -16.50 -12.95
N ALA A 126 19.55 -16.90 -12.70
CA ALA A 126 19.18 -18.29 -12.44
C ALA A 126 19.55 -19.20 -13.63
N LEU A 127 19.20 -18.80 -14.86
CA LEU A 127 19.55 -19.53 -16.07
C LEU A 127 21.06 -19.65 -16.27
N ARG A 128 21.82 -18.58 -15.99
CA ARG A 128 23.30 -18.62 -16.04
C ARG A 128 23.87 -19.62 -15.03
N ASN A 129 23.34 -19.63 -13.80
CA ASN A 129 23.78 -20.58 -12.77
C ASN A 129 23.45 -22.03 -13.17
N ILE A 130 22.27 -22.27 -13.75
CA ILE A 130 21.90 -23.59 -14.28
C ILE A 130 22.89 -24.04 -15.37
N GLU A 131 23.30 -23.14 -16.26
CA GLU A 131 24.27 -23.47 -17.30
C GLU A 131 25.64 -23.83 -16.72
N LEU A 132 26.12 -23.09 -15.71
CA LEU A 132 27.36 -23.44 -15.00
C LEU A 132 27.26 -24.79 -14.29
N LEU A 133 26.11 -25.10 -13.68
CA LEU A 133 25.88 -26.39 -13.03
C LEU A 133 25.95 -27.55 -14.03
N LYS A 134 25.40 -27.39 -15.23
CA LYS A 134 25.48 -28.41 -16.29
C LYS A 134 26.90 -28.69 -16.78
N GLN A 135 27.83 -27.76 -16.60
CA GLN A 135 29.23 -27.92 -17.00
C GLN A 135 30.05 -28.69 -15.96
N ILE A 136 29.58 -28.78 -14.71
CA ILE A 136 30.31 -29.41 -13.60
C ILE A 136 29.64 -30.68 -13.05
N ALA A 137 28.39 -30.95 -13.42
CA ALA A 137 27.66 -32.17 -13.10
C ALA A 137 27.87 -33.24 -14.19
#